data_AF-A0A1S9IW14-F1
#
_entry.id   AF-A0A1S9IW14-F1
#
_cell.length_a   1.000
_cell.length_b   1.000
_cell.length_c   1.000
_cell.angle_alpha   90.00
_cell.angle_beta   90.00
_cell.angle_gamma   90.00
#
_symmetry.space_group_name_H-M   'P 1'
#
loop_
_entity.id
_entity.type
_entity.pdbx_description
1 polymer ?
#
loop_
_entity_poly.entity_id
_entity_poly.type
_entity_poly.pdbx_seq_one_letter_code
_entity_poly.pdbx_strand_id
1 'polypeptide(L)' 'MSSVLLSIRGVMSADEWRRLAQLSGTSVAYLNQMALGFRRPSVAMAERIEEAVSKVSPTLKLSKESLIFSPLRKTNS' A
#
# COMPACT_ATOMS: atom_id res chain seq x y z
N MET A 1 11.66 9.64 -5.01
CA MET A 1 11.28 8.95 -3.76
C MET A 1 10.40 7.77 -4.11
N SER A 2 10.76 6.57 -3.63
CA SER A 2 9.91 5.36 -3.75
C SER A 2 9.32 5.06 -2.38
N SER A 3 8.01 4.83 -2.28
CA SER A 3 7.37 4.37 -1.04
C SER A 3 7.62 2.87 -0.86
N VAL A 4 7.64 2.37 0.38
CA VAL A 4 7.74 0.92 0.65
C VAL A 4 6.61 0.16 -0.05
N LEU A 5 5.41 0.75 -0.07
CA LEU A 5 4.24 0.19 -0.76
C LEU A 5 4.43 0.10 -2.29
N LEU A 6 5.16 1.04 -2.90
CA LEU A 6 5.52 0.97 -4.32
C LEU A 6 6.52 -0.14 -4.61
N SER A 7 7.50 -0.35 -3.73
CA SER A 7 8.42 -1.48 -3.84
C SER A 7 7.68 -2.82 -3.75
N ILE A 8 6.73 -2.94 -2.81
CA ILE A 8 5.85 -4.11 -2.68
C ILE A 8 5.01 -4.32 -3.95
N ARG A 9 4.43 -3.25 -4.51
CA ARG A 9 3.69 -3.33 -5.78
C ARG A 9 4.53 -3.93 -6.90
N GLY A 10 5.83 -3.61 -6.96
CA GLY A 10 6.74 -4.07 -8.00
C GLY A 10 7.12 -5.55 -7.91
N VAL A 11 7.05 -6.15 -6.72
CA VAL A 11 7.38 -7.58 -6.51
C VAL A 11 6.14 -8.47 -6.48
N MET A 12 4.96 -7.93 -6.12
CA MET A 12 3.71 -8.68 -6.12
C MET A 12 3.19 -8.88 -7.56
N SER A 13 2.67 -10.08 -7.81
CA SER A 13 1.85 -10.38 -8.98
C SER A 13 0.58 -9.52 -9.02
N ALA A 14 -0.05 -9.44 -10.19
CA ALA A 14 -1.30 -8.70 -10.35
C ALA A 14 -2.42 -9.27 -9.46
N ASP A 15 -2.47 -10.58 -9.26
CA ASP A 15 -3.51 -11.23 -8.46
C ASP A 15 -3.28 -11.09 -6.96
N GLU A 16 -2.02 -11.15 -6.50
CA GLU A 16 -1.68 -10.80 -5.11
C GLU A 16 -2.06 -9.34 -4.82
N TRP A 17 -1.78 -8.41 -5.73
CA TRP A 17 -2.12 -7.01 -5.56
C TRP A 17 -3.64 -6.76 -5.51
N ARG A 18 -4.41 -7.48 -6.36
CA ARG A 18 -5.88 -7.47 -6.31
C ARG A 18 -6.40 -8.02 -4.98
N ARG A 19 -5.84 -9.13 -4.50
CA ARG A 19 -6.24 -9.75 -3.24
C ARG A 19 -5.88 -8.88 -2.03
N LEU A 20 -4.74 -8.19 -2.07
CA LEU A 20 -4.35 -7.20 -1.08
C LEU A 20 -5.37 -6.08 -0.99
N ALA A 21 -5.80 -5.51 -2.13
CA ALA A 21 -6.82 -4.47 -2.16
C ALA A 21 -8.15 -4.95 -1.54
N GLN A 22 -8.60 -6.15 -1.93
CA GLN A 22 -9.81 -6.76 -1.40
C GLN A 22 -9.76 -6.96 0.13
N LEU A 23 -8.68 -7.57 0.64
CA LEU A 23 -8.51 -7.82 2.08
C LEU A 23 -8.33 -6.53 2.88
N SER A 24 -7.74 -5.50 2.28
CA SER A 24 -7.60 -4.19 2.92
C SER A 24 -8.90 -3.37 2.91
N GLY A 25 -9.96 -3.87 2.27
CA GLY A 25 -11.23 -3.17 2.12
C GLY A 25 -11.09 -1.89 1.28
N THR A 26 -10.32 -1.96 0.19
CA THR A 26 -10.10 -0.85 -0.75
C THR A 26 -10.11 -1.35 -2.20
N SER A 27 -9.95 -0.45 -3.16
CA SER A 27 -9.84 -0.80 -4.58
C SER A 27 -8.38 -0.83 -5.04
N VAL A 28 -8.09 -1.58 -6.11
CA VAL A 28 -6.76 -1.58 -6.75
C VAL A 28 -6.36 -0.16 -7.17
N ALA A 29 -7.31 0.63 -7.68
CA ALA A 29 -7.07 2.01 -8.07
C ALA A 29 -6.63 2.87 -6.89
N TYR A 30 -7.33 2.78 -5.74
CA TYR A 30 -6.99 3.56 -4.56
C TYR A 30 -5.66 3.10 -3.93
N LEU A 31 -5.41 1.79 -3.92
CA LEU A 31 -4.14 1.21 -3.50
C LEU A 31 -2.97 1.67 -4.38
N ASN A 32 -3.17 1.79 -5.69
CA ASN A 32 -2.18 2.38 -6.60
C ASN A 32 -1.93 3.87 -6.30
N GLN A 33 -2.98 4.65 -6.01
CA GLN A 33 -2.81 6.06 -5.62
C GLN A 33 -1.96 6.19 -4.34
N MET A 34 -2.13 5.29 -3.39
CA MET A 34 -1.29 5.24 -2.17
C MET A 34 0.15 4.83 -2.48
N ALA A 35 0.35 3.77 -3.26
CA ALA A 35 1.69 3.32 -3.67
C ALA A 35 2.47 4.43 -4.39
N LEU A 36 1.80 5.15 -5.30
CA LEU A 36 2.39 6.24 -6.07
C LEU A 36 2.54 7.55 -5.28
N GLY A 37 2.08 7.60 -4.02
CA GLY A 37 2.22 8.74 -3.11
C GLY A 37 1.20 9.86 -3.34
N PHE A 38 0.12 9.63 -4.09
CA PHE A 38 -0.94 10.62 -4.31
C PHE A 38 -2.00 10.65 -3.20
N ARG A 39 -2.03 9.61 -2.36
CA ARG A 39 -2.95 9.47 -1.23
C ARG A 39 -2.21 8.92 -0.02
N ARG A 40 -2.59 9.40 1.16
CA ARG A 40 -2.18 8.83 2.44
C ARG A 40 -3.34 8.00 2.99
N PRO A 41 -3.11 6.73 3.38
CA PRO A 41 -4.13 5.97 4.09
C PRO A 41 -4.42 6.59 5.46
N SER A 42 -5.66 6.42 5.95
CA SER A 42 -5.92 6.60 7.38
C SER A 42 -5.20 5.52 8.20
N VAL A 43 -5.06 5.73 9.52
CA VAL A 43 -4.43 4.74 10.41
C VAL A 43 -5.11 3.37 10.30
N ALA A 44 -6.45 3.34 10.38
CA ALA A 44 -7.23 2.11 10.25
C ALA A 44 -7.13 1.44 8.86
N MET A 45 -6.86 2.20 7.80
CA MET A 45 -6.58 1.62 6.48
C MET A 45 -5.16 1.08 6.40
N ALA A 46 -4.19 1.78 6.98
CA ALA A 46 -2.80 1.33 7.02
C ALA A 46 -2.65 0.02 7.82
N GLU A 47 -3.36 -0.13 8.94
CA GLU A 47 -3.46 -1.37 9.73
C GLU A 47 -4.00 -2.53 8.90
N ARG A 48 -5.13 -2.31 8.20
CA ARG A 48 -5.72 -3.34 7.32
C ARG A 48 -4.77 -3.73 6.18
N ILE A 49 -4.02 -2.79 5.62
CA ILE A 49 -3.02 -3.07 4.57
C ILE A 49 -1.86 -3.88 5.13
N GLU A 50 -1.31 -3.52 6.30
CA GLU A 50 -0.25 -4.27 6.99
C GLU A 50 -0.69 -5.72 7.25
N GLU A 51 -1.86 -5.93 7.85
CA GLU A 51 -2.41 -7.27 8.07
C GLU A 51 -2.62 -8.03 6.75
N ALA A 52 -3.15 -7.38 5.72
CA ALA A 52 -3.39 -8.02 4.43
C ALA A 52 -2.09 -8.40 3.71
N VAL A 53 -1.02 -7.61 3.81
CA VAL A 53 0.29 -7.97 3.25
C VAL A 53 0.81 -9.25 3.88
N SER A 54 0.76 -9.38 5.22
CA SER A 54 1.21 -10.60 5.90
C SER A 54 0.42 -11.86 5.49
N LYS A 55 -0.85 -11.71 5.09
CA LYS A 55 -1.72 -12.79 4.61
C LYS A 55 -1.49 -13.17 3.15
N VAL A 56 -1.21 -12.17 2.30
CA VAL A 56 -1.03 -12.37 0.85
C VAL A 56 0.40 -12.82 0.53
N SER A 57 1.39 -12.22 1.17
CA SER A 57 2.80 -12.51 0.94
C SER A 57 3.57 -12.47 2.26
N PRO A 58 3.63 -13.60 3.00
CA PRO A 58 4.24 -13.68 4.32
C PRO A 58 5.72 -13.32 4.39
N THR A 59 6.41 -13.32 3.24
CA THR A 59 7.83 -12.97 3.12
C THR A 59 8.05 -11.46 3.07
N LEU A 60 7.02 -10.68 2.75
CA LEU A 60 7.10 -9.22 2.68
C LEU A 60 6.75 -8.59 4.02
N LYS A 61 7.50 -7.57 4.38
CA LYS A 61 7.28 -6.78 5.61
C LYS A 61 6.83 -5.38 5.23
N LEU A 62 5.73 -4.95 5.81
CA LEU A 62 5.19 -3.61 5.68
C LEU A 62 4.65 -3.20 7.04
N SER A 63 5.05 -2.03 7.54
CA SER A 63 4.45 -1.48 8.75
C SER A 63 3.45 -0.37 8.42
N LYS A 64 2.40 -0.24 9.22
CA LYS A 64 1.43 0.86 9.04
C LYS A 64 2.10 2.24 9.13
N GLU A 65 3.12 2.41 9.97
CA GLU A 65 3.86 3.65 10.12
C GLU A 65 4.56 4.02 8.81
N SER A 66 5.12 3.05 8.09
CA SER A 66 5.76 3.30 6.79
C SER A 66 4.77 3.80 5.72
N LEU A 67 3.48 3.47 5.86
CA LEU A 67 2.41 3.97 5.01
C LEU A 67 1.96 5.38 5.43
N ILE A 68 1.75 5.59 6.72
CA ILE A 68 1.25 6.85 7.29
C ILE A 68 2.29 7.96 7.11
N PHE A 69 3.56 7.67 7.35
CA PHE A 69 4.65 8.64 7.26
C PHE A 69 5.30 8.69 5.87
N SER A 70 4.75 7.95 4.90
CA SER A 70 5.27 8.00 3.53
C SER A 70 5.19 9.44 2.97
N PRO A 71 6.25 9.92 2.30
CA PRO A 71 6.22 11.22 1.64
C PRO A 71 5.10 11.25 0.59
N LEU A 72 4.27 12.28 0.65
CA LEU A 72 3.31 12.54 -0.42
C LEU A 72 4.04 13.12 -1.62
N ARG A 73 3.63 12.68 -2.81
CA ARG A 73 4.10 13.26 -4.06
C ARG A 73 3.59 14.71 -4.10
N LYS A 74 4.51 15.66 -4.17
CA LYS A 74 4.17 17.06 -4.44
C LYS A 74 3.54 17.12 -5.83
N THR A 75 2.28 17.53 -5.90
CA THR A 75 1.74 18.08 -7.13
C THR A 75 2.30 19.49 -7.23
N ASN A 76 3.16 19.76 -8.22
CA ASN A 76 3.48 21.13 -8.57
C ASN A 76 2.18 21.76 -9.08
N SER A 77 1.49 22.49 -8.20
CA SER A 77 0.38 23.39 -8.51
C SER A 77 0.92 24.74 -8.94
#